data_AF-A0A1Q3R2Q0-F1
#
_entry.id   AF-A0A1Q3R2Q0-F1
#
_cell.length_a   1.000
_cell.length_b   1.000
_cell.length_c   1.000
_cell.angle_alpha   90.00
_cell.angle_beta   90.00
_cell.angle_gamma   90.00
#
_symmetry.space_group_name_H-M   'P 1'
#
loop_
_entity.id
_entity.type
_entity.pdbx_description
1 polymer ?
#
loop_
_entity_poly.entity_id
_entity_poly.type
_entity_poly.pdbx_seq_one_letter_code
_entity_poly.pdbx_strand_id
1 'polypeptide(L)'
;MRMAMLVRALAVWGLILLCAIANGVLREALLIPRLSARPGLLLSGLLLSGLILLLSWWLLPWIGLRGRRAQLLTGLGWLALTLGFEFSFGLLRGRTLDEILAAYRFEGGNLWPLVLLVTACAPWLVGWLRRR
;
A
#
# COMPACT_ATOMS: atom_id res chain seq x y z
N MET A 1 -17.74 11.08 8.39
CA MET A 1 -17.69 9.63 8.06
C MET A 1 -18.27 8.88 9.25
N ARG A 2 -19.14 7.88 9.06
CA ARG A 2 -19.74 7.12 10.18
C ARG A 2 -18.70 6.16 10.80
N MET A 3 -18.77 5.89 12.10
CA MET A 3 -17.86 4.99 12.82
C MET A 3 -17.68 3.63 12.14
N ALA A 4 -18.77 3.02 11.68
CA ALA A 4 -18.73 1.74 10.98
C ALA A 4 -17.87 1.78 9.68
N MET A 5 -17.86 2.91 8.97
CA MET A 5 -17.03 3.07 7.76
C MET A 5 -15.54 3.19 8.11
N LEU A 6 -15.22 3.87 9.22
CA LEU A 6 -13.83 3.96 9.73
C LEU A 6 -13.30 2.56 10.08
N VAL A 7 -14.07 1.77 10.83
CA VAL A 7 -13.67 0.41 11.21
C VAL A 7 -13.46 -0.48 9.98
N ARG A 8 -14.35 -0.41 8.99
CA ARG A 8 -14.18 -1.16 7.74
C ARG A 8 -12.97 -0.69 6.94
N ALA A 9 -12.72 0.61 6.86
CA ALA A 9 -11.55 1.17 6.19
C ALA A 9 -10.25 0.73 6.88
N LEU A 10 -10.22 0.69 8.21
CA LEU A 10 -9.10 0.15 8.98
C LEU A 10 -8.92 -1.34 8.77
N ALA A 11 -10.00 -2.12 8.71
CA ALA A 11 -9.93 -3.56 8.43
C ALA A 11 -9.35 -3.85 7.04
N VAL A 12 -9.77 -3.09 6.02
CA VAL A 12 -9.22 -3.22 4.66
C VAL A 12 -7.75 -2.80 4.62
N TRP A 13 -7.38 -1.73 5.32
CA TRP A 13 -5.97 -1.35 5.47
C TRP A 13 -5.14 -2.45 6.15
N GLY A 14 -5.66 -3.07 7.22
CA GLY A 14 -4.99 -4.19 7.89
C GLY A 14 -4.78 -5.37 6.94
N LEU A 15 -5.74 -5.68 6.07
CA LEU A 15 -5.57 -6.69 5.03
C LEU A 15 -4.49 -6.29 4.01
N ILE A 16 -4.49 -5.03 3.56
CA ILE A 16 -3.44 -4.51 2.67
C ILE A 16 -2.06 -4.64 3.32
N LEU A 17 -1.95 -4.34 4.62
CA LEU A 17 -0.70 -4.47 5.37
C LEU A 17 -0.20 -5.93 5.42
N LEU A 18 -1.10 -6.89 5.69
CA LEU A 18 -0.74 -8.32 5.66
C LEU A 18 -0.27 -8.74 4.28
N CYS A 19 -0.95 -8.30 3.22
CA CYS A 19 -0.54 -8.53 1.85
C CYS A 19 0.83 -7.90 1.52
N ALA A 20 1.11 -6.69 2.02
CA ALA A 20 2.39 -6.02 1.84
C ALA A 20 3.54 -6.79 2.50
N ILE A 21 3.34 -7.29 3.73
CA ILE A 21 4.31 -8.12 4.44
C ILE A 21 4.55 -9.42 3.66
N ALA A 22 3.49 -10.12 3.26
CA ALA A 22 3.60 -11.35 2.48
C ALA A 22 4.33 -11.13 1.15
N ASN A 23 4.06 -10.01 0.47
CA ASN A 23 4.75 -9.62 -0.76
C ASN A 23 6.24 -9.31 -0.52
N GLY A 24 6.57 -8.67 0.61
CA GLY A 24 7.96 -8.45 1.03
C GLY A 24 8.70 -9.78 1.26
N VAL A 25 8.07 -10.73 1.96
CA VAL A 25 8.62 -12.07 2.16
C VAL A 25 8.80 -12.80 0.83
N LEU A 26 7.79 -12.77 -0.05
CA LEU A 26 7.85 -13.36 -1.39
C LEU A 26 9.01 -12.78 -2.21
N ARG A 27 9.23 -11.46 -2.11
CA ARG A 27 10.30 -10.76 -2.81
C ARG A 27 11.68 -11.26 -2.39
N GLU A 28 11.94 -11.28 -1.08
CA GLU A 28 13.25 -11.67 -0.55
C GLU A 28 13.49 -13.18 -0.69
N ALA A 29 12.46 -14.00 -0.50
CA ALA A 29 12.60 -15.46 -0.50
C ALA A 29 12.66 -16.06 -1.91
N LEU A 30 11.89 -15.53 -2.87
CA LEU A 30 11.70 -16.16 -4.18
C LEU A 30 12.08 -15.26 -5.35
N LEU A 31 11.69 -13.98 -5.35
CA LEU A 31 11.87 -13.13 -6.54
C LEU A 31 13.32 -12.69 -6.72
N ILE A 32 13.94 -12.14 -5.69
CA ILE A 32 15.33 -11.68 -5.77
C ILE A 32 16.30 -12.85 -6.04
N PRO A 33 16.20 -14.01 -5.36
CA PRO A 33 17.09 -15.14 -5.64
C PRO A 33 16.95 -15.72 -7.05
N ARG A 34 15.76 -15.67 -7.66
CA ARG A 34 15.52 -16.26 -8.99
C ARG A 34 15.70 -15.29 -10.15
N LEU A 35 15.37 -14.02 -9.96
CA LEU A 35 15.30 -13.02 -11.02
C LEU A 35 16.36 -11.93 -10.88
N SER A 36 17.24 -12.00 -9.88
CA SER A 36 18.15 -10.93 -9.44
C SER A 36 17.43 -9.72 -8.79
N ALA A 37 18.21 -8.83 -8.17
CA ALA A 37 17.68 -7.76 -7.32
C ALA A 37 16.71 -6.80 -8.04
N ARG A 38 17.12 -6.24 -9.19
CA ARG A 38 16.35 -5.21 -9.90
C ARG A 38 15.02 -5.73 -10.46
N PRO A 39 14.96 -6.87 -11.20
CA PRO A 39 13.69 -7.41 -11.68
C PRO A 39 12.80 -7.90 -10.53
N GLY A 40 13.39 -8.45 -9.46
CA GLY A 40 12.65 -8.86 -8.27
C GLY A 40 11.95 -7.70 -7.57
N LEU A 41 12.62 -6.56 -7.43
CA LEU A 41 12.04 -5.33 -6.85
C LEU A 41 10.91 -4.77 -7.71
N LEU A 42 11.12 -4.69 -9.04
CA LEU A 42 10.10 -4.21 -9.98
C LEU A 42 8.85 -5.09 -9.94
N LEU A 43 9.03 -6.40 -10.07
CA LEU A 43 7.90 -7.35 -10.09
C LEU A 43 7.14 -7.32 -8.76
N SER A 44 7.84 -7.30 -7.63
CA SER A 44 7.23 -7.19 -6.30
C SER A 44 6.41 -5.91 -6.13
N GLY A 45 6.92 -4.77 -6.58
CA GLY A 45 6.21 -3.50 -6.51
C GLY A 45 4.95 -3.47 -7.40
N LEU A 46 5.04 -4.02 -8.60
CA LEU A 46 3.89 -4.16 -9.51
C LEU A 46 2.82 -5.11 -8.96
N LEU A 47 3.24 -6.27 -8.42
CA LEU A 47 2.35 -7.23 -7.80
C LEU A 47 1.58 -6.63 -6.63
N LEU A 48 2.27 -5.94 -5.72
CA LEU A 48 1.63 -5.29 -4.58
C LEU A 48 0.69 -4.17 -5.02
N SER A 49 1.11 -3.34 -5.98
CA SER A 49 0.26 -2.28 -6.52
C SER A 49 -1.02 -2.84 -7.15
N GLY A 50 -0.90 -3.88 -7.96
CA GLY A 50 -2.05 -4.58 -8.55
C GLY A 50 -2.97 -5.18 -7.49
N LEU A 51 -2.41 -5.78 -6.44
CA LEU A 51 -3.17 -6.35 -5.34
C LEU A 51 -3.93 -5.29 -4.55
N ILE A 52 -3.31 -4.12 -4.28
CA ILE A 52 -3.98 -3.00 -3.62
C ILE A 52 -5.16 -2.49 -4.45
N LEU A 53 -4.97 -2.34 -5.76
CA LEU A 53 -6.05 -1.95 -6.67
C LEU A 53 -7.18 -2.99 -6.71
N LEU A 54 -6.82 -4.27 -6.73
CA LEU A 54 -7.78 -5.37 -6.69
C LEU A 54 -8.58 -5.34 -5.38
N LEU A 55 -7.92 -5.38 -4.23
CA LEU A 55 -8.58 -5.32 -2.91
C LEU A 55 -9.46 -4.08 -2.79
N SER A 56 -8.97 -2.92 -3.24
CA SER A 56 -9.75 -1.69 -3.31
C SER A 56 -11.00 -1.88 -4.17
N TRP A 57 -10.86 -2.42 -5.38
CA TRP A 57 -11.98 -2.69 -6.28
C TRP A 57 -13.09 -3.49 -5.61
N TRP A 58 -12.75 -4.58 -4.93
CA TRP A 58 -13.74 -5.49 -4.33
C TRP A 58 -14.28 -5.00 -2.97
N LEU A 59 -13.45 -4.34 -2.16
CA LEU A 59 -13.77 -4.03 -0.76
C LEU A 59 -14.26 -2.59 -0.54
N LEU A 60 -13.97 -1.64 -1.43
CA LEU A 60 -14.51 -0.27 -1.34
C LEU A 60 -16.05 -0.20 -1.32
N PRO A 61 -16.78 -1.00 -2.13
CA PRO A 61 -18.24 -1.08 -2.03
C PRO A 61 -18.72 -1.51 -0.64
N TRP A 62 -17.97 -2.39 0.04
CA TRP A 62 -18.29 -2.88 1.37
C TRP A 62 -18.03 -1.85 2.47
N ILE A 63 -16.99 -1.01 2.32
CA ILE A 63 -16.78 0.15 3.20
C ILE A 63 -17.97 1.13 3.10
N GLY A 64 -18.59 1.24 1.92
CA GLY A 64 -19.75 2.11 1.69
C GLY A 64 -19.38 3.57 1.48
N LEU A 65 -18.14 3.83 1.02
CA LEU A 65 -17.69 5.19 0.69
C LEU A 65 -18.54 5.77 -0.44
N ARG A 66 -19.07 6.97 -0.23
CA ARG A 66 -19.80 7.74 -1.24
C ARG A 66 -19.17 9.12 -1.39
N GLY A 67 -18.93 9.51 -2.64
CA GLY A 67 -18.37 10.82 -2.99
C GLY A 67 -16.85 10.90 -2.93
N ARG A 68 -16.32 11.77 -3.81
CA ARG A 68 -14.89 11.98 -4.04
C ARG A 68 -14.10 12.33 -2.77
N ARG A 69 -14.67 13.17 -1.90
CA ARG A 69 -14.01 13.59 -0.64
C ARG A 69 -13.76 12.40 0.30
N ALA A 70 -14.74 11.52 0.49
CA ALA A 70 -14.59 10.36 1.39
C ALA A 70 -13.58 9.34 0.85
N GLN A 71 -13.57 9.12 -0.46
CA GLN A 71 -12.59 8.28 -1.14
C GLN A 71 -11.16 8.81 -0.95
N LEU A 72 -10.93 10.09 -1.25
CA LEU A 72 -9.61 10.73 -1.09
C LEU A 72 -9.12 10.70 0.36
N LEU A 73 -9.97 11.05 1.33
CA LEU A 73 -9.60 11.00 2.75
C LEU A 73 -9.27 9.58 3.23
N THR A 74 -9.97 8.56 2.70
CA THR A 74 -9.65 7.16 3.04
C THR A 74 -8.29 6.76 2.49
N GLY A 75 -7.99 7.12 1.25
CA GLY A 75 -6.68 6.84 0.64
C GLY A 75 -5.53 7.55 1.36
N LEU A 76 -5.70 8.83 1.69
CA LEU A 76 -4.73 9.58 2.49
C LEU A 76 -4.58 8.99 3.91
N GLY A 77 -5.67 8.53 4.51
CA GLY A 77 -5.64 7.84 5.79
C GLY A 77 -4.84 6.53 5.72
N TRP A 78 -5.06 5.72 4.68
CA TRP A 78 -4.28 4.51 4.44
C TRP A 78 -2.80 4.82 4.23
N LEU A 79 -2.47 5.83 3.43
CA LEU A 79 -1.09 6.28 3.25
C LEU A 79 -0.47 6.66 4.60
N ALA A 80 -1.12 7.51 5.39
CA ALA A 80 -0.62 7.95 6.68
C ALA A 80 -0.39 6.78 7.65
N LEU A 81 -1.29 5.80 7.68
CA LEU A 81 -1.13 4.59 8.49
C LEU A 81 0.04 3.72 8.00
N THR A 82 0.19 3.56 6.68
CA THR A 82 1.30 2.79 6.09
C THR A 82 2.65 3.44 6.40
N LEU A 83 2.77 4.76 6.24
CA LEU A 83 3.97 5.50 6.63
C LEU A 83 4.22 5.37 8.13
N GLY A 84 3.21 5.63 8.97
CA GLY A 84 3.31 5.50 10.42
C GLY A 84 3.77 4.11 10.86
N PHE A 85 3.24 3.05 10.24
CA PHE A 85 3.69 1.68 10.45
C PHE A 85 5.15 1.50 10.03
N GLU A 86 5.54 1.93 8.82
CA GLU A 86 6.89 1.76 8.29
C GLU A 86 7.94 2.46 9.15
N PHE A 87 7.71 3.73 9.51
CA PHE A 87 8.61 4.49 10.38
C PHE A 87 8.69 3.86 11.77
N SER A 88 7.55 3.54 12.39
CA SER A 88 7.53 2.93 13.73
C SER A 88 8.24 1.57 13.73
N PHE A 89 7.95 0.72 12.76
CA PHE A 89 8.54 -0.60 12.65
C PHE A 89 10.03 -0.53 12.31
N GLY A 90 10.43 0.37 11.41
CA GLY A 90 11.83 0.60 11.04
C GLY A 90 12.66 1.05 12.24
N LEU A 91 12.18 2.04 12.98
CA LEU A 91 12.84 2.56 14.19
C LEU A 91 12.92 1.49 15.29
N LEU A 92 11.85 0.71 15.50
CA LEU A 92 11.84 -0.41 16.46
C LEU A 92 12.84 -1.51 16.09
N ARG A 93 13.16 -1.68 14.79
CA ARG A 93 14.22 -2.59 14.33
C ARG A 93 15.62 -1.98 14.38
N GLY A 94 15.77 -0.79 14.94
CA GLY A 94 17.04 -0.07 15.04
C GLY A 94 17.52 0.52 13.72
N ARG A 95 16.65 0.63 12.70
CA ARG A 95 17.02 1.30 11.44
C ARG A 95 17.10 2.81 11.65
N THR A 96 18.07 3.42 11.00
CA THR A 96 18.19 4.89 10.98
C THR A 96 17.13 5.50 10.08
N LEU A 97 16.84 6.79 10.28
CA LEU A 97 15.91 7.52 9.41
C LEU A 97 16.39 7.51 7.95
N ASP A 98 17.71 7.63 7.73
CA ASP A 98 18.31 7.60 6.40
C ASP A 98 18.12 6.24 5.70
N GLU A 99 18.20 5.13 6.43
CA GLU A 99 17.92 3.80 5.89
C GLU A 99 16.45 3.60 5.52
N ILE A 100 15.53 4.18 6.29
CA ILE A 100 14.10 4.15 5.96
C ILE A 100 13.83 5.02 4.73
N LEU A 101 14.40 6.23 4.70
CA LEU A 101 14.28 7.17 3.59
C LEU A 101 14.96 6.68 2.31
N ALA A 102 15.96 5.80 2.40
CA ALA A 102 16.57 5.16 1.24
C ALA A 102 15.55 4.39 0.40
N ALA A 103 14.49 3.83 1.01
CA ALA A 103 13.41 3.16 0.29
C ALA A 103 12.58 4.12 -0.60
N TYR A 104 12.68 5.43 -0.38
CA TYR A 104 11.93 6.45 -1.11
C TYR A 104 12.70 7.01 -2.30
N ARG A 105 14.01 6.78 -2.34
CA ARG A 105 14.84 7.07 -3.50
C ARG A 105 14.48 6.00 -4.55
N PHE A 106 14.03 6.41 -5.73
CA PHE A 106 13.73 5.52 -6.87
C PHE A 106 15.02 4.91 -7.46
N GLU A 107 15.82 4.29 -6.60
CA GLU A 107 17.11 3.71 -6.91
C GLU A 107 17.00 2.19 -7.03
N GLY A 108 17.80 1.60 -7.91
CA GLY A 108 17.88 0.14 -8.05
C GLY A 108 16.61 -0.58 -8.53
N GLY A 109 15.56 0.16 -8.96
CA GLY A 109 14.27 -0.42 -9.36
C GLY A 109 13.27 -0.58 -8.21
N ASN A 110 13.51 0.08 -7.07
CA ASN A 110 12.56 0.08 -5.96
C ASN A 110 11.31 0.93 -6.31
N LEU A 111 10.16 0.26 -6.47
CA LEU A 111 8.88 0.89 -6.77
C LEU A 111 8.07 1.22 -5.50
N TRP A 112 8.70 1.26 -4.33
CA TRP A 112 8.02 1.57 -3.08
C TRP A 112 7.20 2.89 -3.12
N PRO A 113 7.72 4.02 -3.67
CA PRO A 113 6.91 5.23 -3.74
C PRO A 113 5.70 5.09 -4.69
N LEU A 114 5.80 4.25 -5.72
CA LEU A 114 4.67 3.92 -6.58
C LEU A 114 3.58 3.16 -5.80
N VAL A 115 3.97 2.19 -4.98
CA VAL A 115 3.03 1.45 -4.11
C VAL A 115 2.32 2.41 -3.15
N LEU A 116 3.03 3.37 -2.56
CA LEU A 116 2.45 4.40 -1.69
C LEU A 116 1.47 5.30 -2.46
N LEU A 117 1.84 5.73 -3.67
CA LEU A 117 0.95 6.49 -4.54
C LEU A 117 -0.32 5.71 -4.89
N VAL A 118 -0.18 4.43 -5.26
CA VAL A 118 -1.30 3.54 -5.55
C VAL A 118 -2.18 3.37 -4.31
N THR A 119 -1.61 3.20 -3.13
CA THR A 119 -2.35 3.12 -1.85
C THR A 119 -3.20 4.37 -1.62
N ALA A 120 -2.62 5.56 -1.84
CA ALA A 120 -3.31 6.82 -1.67
C ALA A 120 -4.41 7.05 -2.72
N CYS A 121 -4.16 6.66 -3.96
CA CYS A 121 -5.08 6.93 -5.07
C CYS A 121 -6.13 5.84 -5.28
N ALA A 122 -5.92 4.61 -4.80
CA ALA A 122 -6.79 3.47 -5.11
C ALA A 122 -8.26 3.70 -4.74
N PRO A 123 -8.63 4.25 -3.55
CA PRO A 123 -10.02 4.57 -3.23
C PRO A 123 -10.72 5.49 -4.21
N TRP A 124 -10.00 6.53 -4.66
CA TRP A 124 -10.51 7.50 -5.60
C TRP A 124 -10.59 6.92 -7.02
N LEU A 125 -9.54 6.23 -7.48
CA LEU A 125 -9.49 5.65 -8.81
C LEU A 125 -10.59 4.61 -9.02
N VAL A 126 -10.79 3.73 -8.03
CA VAL A 126 -11.87 2.73 -8.08
C VAL A 126 -13.24 3.40 -8.03
N GLY A 127 -13.42 4.43 -7.20
CA GLY A 127 -14.67 5.20 -7.14
C GLY A 127 -15.02 5.82 -8.50
N TRP A 128 -14.04 6.49 -9.10
CA TRP A 128 -14.16 7.08 -10.43
C TRP A 128 -14.49 6.05 -11.52
N LEU A 129 -13.74 4.94 -11.59
CA LEU A 129 -13.97 3.85 -12.55
C LEU A 129 -15.35 3.19 -12.38
N ARG A 130 -15.87 3.10 -11.15
CA ARG A 130 -17.20 2.55 -10.86
C ARG A 130 -18.33 3.55 -11.03
N ARG A 131 -18.05 4.79 -11.49
CA ARG A 131 -19.01 5.90 -11.60
C ARG A 131 -19.75 6.20 -10.27
N ARG A 132 -19.03 6.22 -9.14
CA ARG A 132 -19.55 6.43 -7.78
C ARG A 132 -18.93 7.61 -7.04
#